data_AF-A0A3M1UFT9-F1
#
_entry.id   AF-A0A3M1UFT9-F1
#
_cell.length_a   1.000
_cell.length_b   1.000
_cell.length_c   1.000
_cell.angle_alpha   90.00
_cell.angle_beta   90.00
_cell.angle_gamma   90.00
#
_symmetry.space_group_name_H-M   'P 1'
#
loop_
_entity.id
_entity.type
_entity.pdbx_description
1 polymer ?
#
loop_
_entity_poly.entity_id
_entity_poly.type
_entity_poly.pdbx_seq_one_letter_code
_entity_poly.pdbx_strand_id
1 'polypeptide(L)'
;MKRIAIVLLAGLAAIAAAQGGWKYPDAIRATVREEAKDQPARSMEILQSGENARFLTSVPLEGELDGIPRVEVIGPSGVFTWLDGKPQYVLPLLYPSTFDAYEFLARPRFSRADLEFNLQGIEHALKKRVLVGPTEEVAGRECLVLIVPDRPDSTRTDYQKLWIDRETGLTMRIEDYMAGDLRYRREISKIEFPDGVDASSFQPAPNAIQVRGLVAPSALLYLPGLRSEQDIARDISRIQAQSSIQSWFKSPPLPEGFKYAVTRYREARSYSVQWGRQSNRGRGNQFAQAPRQRQFVIRDSSGNTRVIQIETDDRGGRNVVIRTDSGQMVLRPGQGGDDPTTASGSSSATGSQAGATNSGQVVQTDWVDPSTGHTVSLFQVNGRPVETVLSRLLLPEPKAIANRTLSDAKFYEVQIPISCRVLTWKSGQVAYALVSTKMSEGQMTKFAENLVSAR
;
A
#
# COMPACT_ATOMS: atom_id res chain seq x y z
N MET A 1 -21.18 4.93 65.82
CA MET A 1 -21.94 4.56 64.60
C MET A 1 -21.19 5.00 63.34
N LYS A 2 -20.12 4.29 62.97
CA LYS A 2 -19.33 4.50 61.75
C LYS A 2 -19.10 3.12 61.13
N ARG A 3 -19.94 2.72 60.18
CA ARG A 3 -19.85 1.55 59.28
C ARG A 3 -21.22 1.41 58.61
N ILE A 4 -21.37 1.94 57.40
CA ILE A 4 -22.39 1.62 56.38
C ILE A 4 -22.15 2.43 55.09
N ALA A 5 -21.30 3.47 55.09
CA ALA A 5 -21.04 4.28 53.89
C ALA A 5 -19.96 3.74 52.92
N ILE A 6 -19.31 2.60 53.20
CA ILE A 6 -18.21 2.08 52.35
C ILE A 6 -18.66 0.93 51.42
N VAL A 7 -19.86 0.35 51.63
CA VAL A 7 -20.37 -0.74 50.77
C VAL A 7 -21.18 -0.22 49.57
N LEU A 8 -21.72 1.01 49.61
CA LEU A 8 -22.45 1.60 48.48
C LEU A 8 -21.57 2.31 47.43
N LEU A 9 -20.33 2.67 47.74
CA LEU A 9 -19.39 3.29 46.77
C LEU A 9 -18.55 2.26 45.99
N ALA A 10 -18.38 1.05 46.51
CA ALA A 10 -17.80 -0.06 45.75
C ALA A 10 -18.82 -0.75 44.82
N GLY A 11 -20.12 -0.66 45.14
CA GLY A 11 -21.20 -1.21 44.32
C GLY A 11 -21.62 -0.35 43.12
N LEU A 12 -21.33 0.97 43.14
CA LEU A 12 -21.65 1.88 42.03
C LEU A 12 -20.46 2.15 41.10
N ALA A 13 -19.22 1.94 41.54
CA ALA A 13 -18.04 1.97 40.67
C ALA A 13 -17.94 0.73 39.74
N ALA A 14 -18.51 -0.41 40.15
CA ALA A 14 -18.65 -1.58 39.29
C ALA A 14 -19.81 -1.47 38.28
N ILE A 15 -20.79 -0.59 38.53
CA ILE A 15 -21.94 -0.37 37.63
C ILE A 15 -21.70 0.83 36.69
N ALA A 16 -20.81 1.77 37.04
CA ALA A 16 -20.38 2.84 36.15
C ALA A 16 -19.35 2.39 35.07
N ALA A 17 -18.64 1.27 35.29
CA ALA A 17 -17.85 0.60 34.25
C ALA A 17 -18.70 -0.29 33.32
N ALA A 18 -19.99 -0.47 33.64
CA ALA A 18 -20.95 -1.29 32.88
C ALA A 18 -21.95 -0.47 32.05
N GLN A 19 -21.73 0.84 31.88
CA GLN A 19 -22.53 1.69 30.99
C GLN A 19 -21.86 1.88 29.62
N GLY A 20 -22.10 0.91 28.73
CA GLY A 20 -22.42 1.18 27.32
C GLY A 20 -21.31 1.17 26.26
N GLY A 21 -20.07 0.80 26.58
CA GLY A 21 -18.97 0.71 25.62
C GLY A 21 -18.78 -0.69 25.01
N TRP A 22 -18.29 -0.77 23.78
CA TRP A 22 -17.71 -2.01 23.24
C TRP A 22 -16.54 -2.47 24.12
N LYS A 23 -16.34 -3.78 24.29
CA LYS A 23 -15.08 -4.27 24.87
C LYS A 23 -13.93 -4.03 23.90
N TYR A 24 -12.78 -3.62 24.39
CA TYR A 24 -11.57 -3.39 23.60
C TYR A 24 -10.51 -4.43 23.95
N PRO A 25 -10.49 -5.60 23.27
CA PRO A 25 -9.37 -6.53 23.38
C PRO A 25 -8.06 -5.86 22.99
N ASP A 26 -6.99 -6.14 23.74
CA ASP A 26 -5.63 -5.64 23.47
C ASP A 26 -5.06 -6.23 22.18
N ALA A 27 -5.49 -7.44 21.84
CA ALA A 27 -5.17 -8.09 20.59
C ALA A 27 -6.36 -8.89 20.03
N ILE A 28 -6.39 -8.99 18.70
CA ILE A 28 -7.38 -9.74 17.95
C ILE A 28 -6.62 -10.61 16.95
N ARG A 29 -6.89 -11.92 16.95
CA ARG A 29 -6.48 -12.82 15.87
C ARG A 29 -7.74 -13.32 15.18
N ALA A 30 -7.79 -13.21 13.86
CA ALA A 30 -8.94 -13.62 13.08
C ALA A 30 -8.55 -14.27 11.76
N THR A 31 -9.36 -15.22 11.31
CA THR A 31 -9.35 -15.72 9.94
C THR A 31 -10.58 -15.16 9.22
N VAL A 32 -10.35 -14.41 8.15
CA VAL A 32 -11.38 -13.76 7.35
C VAL A 32 -11.47 -14.44 6.00
N ARG A 33 -12.67 -14.83 5.59
CA ARG A 33 -12.98 -15.28 4.24
C ARG A 33 -13.75 -14.20 3.51
N GLU A 34 -13.36 -13.93 2.28
CA GLU A 34 -14.03 -12.98 1.39
C GLU A 34 -14.38 -13.68 0.07
N GLU A 35 -15.58 -13.41 -0.42
CA GLU A 35 -16.13 -13.96 -1.65
C GLU A 35 -16.89 -12.85 -2.38
N ALA A 36 -16.51 -12.58 -3.63
CA ALA A 36 -17.21 -11.64 -4.48
C ALA A 36 -17.69 -12.36 -5.74
N LYS A 37 -18.82 -11.90 -6.30
CA LYS A 37 -19.33 -12.44 -7.56
C LYS A 37 -18.25 -12.30 -8.64
N ASP A 38 -17.97 -13.41 -9.33
CA ASP A 38 -16.96 -13.53 -10.38
C ASP A 38 -15.49 -13.44 -9.90
N GLN A 39 -15.23 -13.56 -8.59
CA GLN A 39 -13.87 -13.67 -8.05
C GLN A 39 -13.71 -14.94 -7.19
N PRO A 40 -12.53 -15.58 -7.22
CA PRO A 40 -12.27 -16.70 -6.34
C PRO A 40 -12.33 -16.25 -4.88
N ALA A 41 -12.95 -17.07 -4.03
CA ALA A 41 -12.95 -16.81 -2.59
C ALA A 41 -11.50 -16.77 -2.08
N ARG A 42 -11.18 -15.77 -1.25
CA ARG A 42 -9.87 -15.62 -0.62
C ARG A 42 -10.01 -15.69 0.90
N SER A 43 -8.98 -16.20 1.56
CA SER A 43 -8.90 -16.22 3.02
C SER A 43 -7.64 -15.49 3.48
N MET A 44 -7.74 -14.80 4.62
CA MET A 44 -6.67 -14.01 5.20
C MET A 44 -6.65 -14.21 6.71
N GLU A 45 -5.47 -14.52 7.25
CA GLU A 45 -5.23 -14.50 8.69
C GLU A 45 -4.69 -13.14 9.10
N ILE A 46 -5.29 -12.54 10.12
CA ILE A 46 -4.96 -11.20 10.61
C ILE A 46 -4.71 -11.29 12.12
N LEU A 47 -3.59 -10.71 12.54
CA LEU A 47 -3.29 -10.44 13.94
C LEU A 47 -3.18 -8.93 14.10
N GLN A 48 -3.97 -8.35 14.99
CA GLN A 48 -3.95 -6.92 15.31
C GLN A 48 -3.66 -6.73 16.79
N SER A 49 -2.80 -5.77 17.13
CA SER A 49 -2.62 -5.28 18.50
C SER A 49 -2.27 -3.79 18.48
N GLY A 50 -3.09 -2.98 19.15
CA GLY A 50 -3.04 -1.53 19.05
C GLY A 50 -3.13 -1.05 17.59
N GLU A 51 -2.13 -0.27 17.16
CA GLU A 51 -2.02 0.25 15.78
C GLU A 51 -1.33 -0.74 14.82
N ASN A 52 -0.78 -1.84 15.33
CA ASN A 52 -0.09 -2.82 14.52
C ASN A 52 -1.05 -3.87 13.95
N ALA A 53 -0.87 -4.21 12.68
CA ALA A 53 -1.52 -5.33 12.02
C ALA A 53 -0.48 -6.20 11.30
N ARG A 54 -0.64 -7.51 11.41
CA ARG A 54 0.12 -8.52 10.69
C ARG A 54 -0.85 -9.41 9.94
N PHE A 55 -0.59 -9.70 8.68
CA PHE A 55 -1.41 -10.63 7.92
C PHE A 55 -0.60 -11.40 6.88
N LEU A 56 -1.08 -12.60 6.56
CA LEU A 56 -0.56 -13.39 5.45
C LEU A 56 -1.34 -13.03 4.18
N THR A 57 -0.62 -12.73 3.10
CA THR A 57 -1.21 -12.31 1.82
C THR A 57 -0.44 -12.90 0.65
N SER A 58 -1.11 -13.04 -0.48
CA SER A 58 -0.53 -13.35 -1.79
C SER A 58 -0.93 -12.32 -2.85
N VAL A 59 -1.49 -11.18 -2.43
CA VAL A 59 -1.89 -10.08 -3.31
C VAL A 59 -0.65 -9.52 -4.01
N PRO A 60 -0.65 -9.29 -5.33
CA PRO A 60 0.53 -8.81 -6.03
C PRO A 60 1.01 -7.46 -5.51
N LEU A 61 2.32 -7.26 -5.46
CA LEU A 61 2.95 -5.95 -5.28
C LEU A 61 3.39 -5.46 -6.64
N GLU A 62 2.75 -4.38 -7.12
CA GLU A 62 3.17 -3.72 -8.37
C GLU A 62 3.13 -4.64 -9.60
N GLY A 63 2.24 -5.63 -9.59
CA GLY A 63 2.15 -6.66 -10.62
C GLY A 63 3.17 -7.80 -10.48
N GLU A 64 3.88 -7.88 -9.36
CA GLU A 64 4.83 -8.95 -9.03
C GLU A 64 4.40 -9.73 -7.79
N LEU A 65 5.03 -10.89 -7.58
CA LEU A 65 4.78 -11.77 -6.44
C LEU A 65 3.33 -12.26 -6.33
N ASP A 66 2.58 -12.26 -7.43
CA ASP A 66 1.22 -12.78 -7.46
C ASP A 66 1.21 -14.27 -7.08
N GLY A 67 0.29 -14.65 -6.19
CA GLY A 67 0.18 -16.01 -5.67
C GLY A 67 1.33 -16.45 -4.75
N ILE A 68 2.33 -15.61 -4.50
CA ILE A 68 3.46 -15.94 -3.61
C ILE A 68 3.10 -15.55 -2.16
N PRO A 69 3.01 -16.51 -1.22
CA PRO A 69 2.68 -16.21 0.17
C PRO A 69 3.74 -15.35 0.83
N ARG A 70 3.29 -14.29 1.48
CA ARG A 70 4.14 -13.36 2.21
C ARG A 70 3.42 -12.76 3.41
N VAL A 71 4.19 -12.48 4.44
CA VAL A 71 3.72 -11.76 5.61
C VAL A 71 3.86 -10.27 5.33
N GLU A 72 2.84 -9.52 5.71
CA GLU A 72 2.86 -8.07 5.69
C GLU A 72 2.54 -7.57 7.09
N VAL A 73 3.34 -6.61 7.55
CA VAL A 73 3.15 -5.92 8.83
C VAL A 73 2.99 -4.44 8.55
N ILE A 74 1.98 -3.86 9.18
CA ILE A 74 1.70 -2.44 9.15
C ILE A 74 1.70 -1.95 10.59
N GLY A 75 2.41 -0.86 10.85
CA GLY A 75 2.45 -0.25 12.16
C GLY A 75 3.06 1.15 12.11
N PRO A 76 3.20 1.81 13.27
CA PRO A 76 3.73 3.16 13.36
C PRO A 76 5.16 3.29 12.82
N SER A 77 5.95 2.21 12.89
CA SER A 77 7.33 2.15 12.39
C SER A 77 7.43 1.97 10.86
N GLY A 78 6.33 1.67 10.18
CA GLY A 78 6.28 1.52 8.73
C GLY A 78 5.43 0.36 8.25
N VAL A 79 5.51 0.11 6.94
CA VAL A 79 4.94 -1.07 6.30
C VAL A 79 6.09 -1.95 5.85
N PHE A 80 6.05 -3.23 6.22
CA PHE A 80 7.09 -4.18 5.91
C PHE A 80 6.48 -5.45 5.33
N THR A 81 7.19 -6.09 4.42
CA THR A 81 6.81 -7.41 3.93
C THR A 81 8.02 -8.32 3.77
N TRP A 82 7.80 -9.62 3.94
CA TRP A 82 8.78 -10.67 3.71
C TRP A 82 8.07 -11.94 3.26
N LEU A 83 8.80 -12.81 2.54
CA LEU A 83 8.26 -14.09 2.10
C LEU A 83 7.93 -14.96 3.31
N ASP A 84 6.87 -15.76 3.20
CA ASP A 84 6.50 -16.65 4.29
C ASP A 84 7.65 -17.60 4.66
N GLY A 85 7.85 -17.80 5.96
CA GLY A 85 9.01 -18.53 6.51
C GLY A 85 10.38 -17.89 6.34
N LYS A 86 10.49 -16.68 5.77
CA LYS A 86 11.77 -15.97 5.54
C LYS A 86 11.82 -14.55 6.14
N PRO A 87 11.61 -14.38 7.46
CA PRO A 87 11.56 -13.06 8.12
C PRO A 87 12.91 -12.31 8.18
N GLN A 88 14.01 -12.97 7.80
CA GLN A 88 15.36 -12.40 7.77
C GLN A 88 15.62 -11.48 6.57
N TYR A 89 14.73 -11.46 5.57
CA TYR A 89 14.83 -10.60 4.39
C TYR A 89 13.56 -9.76 4.23
N VAL A 90 13.69 -8.45 4.46
CA VAL A 90 12.54 -7.57 4.57
C VAL A 90 12.57 -6.48 3.51
N LEU A 91 11.44 -6.26 2.87
CA LEU A 91 11.19 -5.15 1.98
C LEU A 91 10.26 -4.14 2.68
N PRO A 92 10.70 -2.90 2.95
CA PRO A 92 9.80 -1.84 3.35
C PRO A 92 8.93 -1.43 2.16
N LEU A 93 7.64 -1.24 2.42
CA LEU A 93 6.67 -0.79 1.45
C LEU A 93 6.31 0.68 1.73
N LEU A 94 5.95 1.41 0.67
CA LEU A 94 5.47 2.79 0.82
C LEU A 94 4.06 2.85 1.40
N TYR A 95 3.27 1.82 1.15
CA TYR A 95 1.88 1.62 1.58
C TYR A 95 1.59 0.11 1.48
N PRO A 96 0.56 -0.39 2.20
CA PRO A 96 0.28 -1.82 2.21
C PRO A 96 -0.27 -2.34 0.88
N SER A 97 -0.06 -3.64 0.62
CA SER A 97 -0.54 -4.29 -0.61
C SER A 97 -2.07 -4.36 -0.68
N THR A 98 -2.71 -4.43 0.47
CA THR A 98 -4.14 -4.29 0.63
C THR A 98 -4.45 -3.54 1.91
N PHE A 99 -5.45 -2.67 1.84
CA PHE A 99 -5.97 -1.95 2.99
C PHE A 99 -7.08 -2.73 3.69
N ASP A 100 -7.54 -3.83 3.09
CA ASP A 100 -8.71 -4.58 3.54
C ASP A 100 -8.48 -5.23 4.91
N ALA A 101 -7.22 -5.60 5.23
CA ALA A 101 -6.86 -6.20 6.52
C ALA A 101 -7.28 -5.35 7.73
N TYR A 102 -7.14 -4.01 7.65
CA TYR A 102 -7.62 -3.10 8.69
C TYR A 102 -9.12 -2.83 8.63
N GLU A 103 -9.75 -2.99 7.47
CA GLU A 103 -11.19 -2.84 7.34
C GLU A 103 -11.93 -4.04 7.92
N PHE A 104 -11.37 -5.24 7.80
CA PHE A 104 -12.01 -6.46 8.27
C PHE A 104 -12.16 -6.52 9.80
N LEU A 105 -11.22 -5.94 10.54
CA LEU A 105 -11.27 -5.86 12.01
C LEU A 105 -11.71 -4.48 12.52
N ALA A 106 -12.26 -3.65 11.63
CA ALA A 106 -12.74 -2.34 12.02
C ALA A 106 -14.03 -2.43 12.83
N ARG A 107 -14.14 -1.51 13.79
CA ARG A 107 -15.34 -1.34 14.59
C ARG A 107 -16.20 -0.21 14.02
N PRO A 108 -17.54 -0.29 14.16
CA PRO A 108 -18.42 0.81 13.82
C PRO A 108 -18.15 2.02 14.73
N ARG A 109 -18.47 3.21 14.22
CA ARG A 109 -18.30 4.48 14.95
C ARG A 109 -19.41 4.76 15.95
N PHE A 110 -20.49 3.98 15.94
CA PHE A 110 -21.61 4.11 16.87
C PHE A 110 -21.40 3.24 18.11
N SER A 111 -22.03 3.62 19.22
CA SER A 111 -21.96 2.89 20.48
C SER A 111 -22.83 1.63 20.46
N ARG A 112 -22.61 0.73 21.42
CA ARG A 112 -23.51 -0.40 21.65
C ARG A 112 -24.93 0.07 21.98
N ALA A 113 -25.06 1.14 22.75
CA ALA A 113 -26.36 1.69 23.13
C ALA A 113 -27.13 2.26 21.93
N ASP A 114 -26.44 2.87 20.96
CA ASP A 114 -27.06 3.31 19.70
C ASP A 114 -27.65 2.13 18.94
N LEU A 115 -26.97 0.98 18.98
CA LEU A 115 -27.40 -0.21 18.26
C LEU A 115 -28.53 -0.97 18.97
N GLU A 116 -28.52 -1.03 20.30
CA GLU A 116 -29.52 -1.77 21.08
C GLU A 116 -30.77 -0.93 21.42
N PHE A 117 -30.66 0.40 21.55
CA PHE A 117 -31.72 1.24 22.10
C PHE A 117 -32.01 2.53 21.33
N ASN A 118 -31.09 3.03 20.49
CA ASN A 118 -31.24 4.33 19.83
C ASN A 118 -30.85 4.31 18.34
N LEU A 119 -31.62 3.55 17.54
CA LEU A 119 -31.39 3.42 16.10
C LEU A 119 -31.42 4.77 15.37
N GLN A 120 -32.16 5.76 15.87
CA GLN A 120 -32.21 7.10 15.28
C GLN A 120 -30.83 7.76 15.19
N GLY A 121 -29.95 7.50 16.16
CA GLY A 121 -28.56 7.99 16.13
C GLY A 121 -27.77 7.38 14.97
N ILE A 122 -27.96 6.08 14.71
CA ILE A 122 -27.33 5.37 13.60
C ILE A 122 -27.94 5.81 12.26
N GLU A 123 -29.27 5.91 12.16
CA GLU A 123 -29.96 6.33 10.95
C GLU A 123 -29.60 7.78 10.57
N HIS A 124 -29.52 8.69 11.55
CA HIS A 124 -29.06 10.06 11.34
C HIS A 124 -27.60 10.10 10.89
N ALA A 125 -26.73 9.29 11.50
CA ALA A 125 -25.32 9.22 11.11
C ALA A 125 -25.11 8.63 9.70
N LEU A 126 -25.88 7.60 9.33
CA LEU A 126 -25.77 6.92 8.04
C LEU A 126 -26.58 7.60 6.93
N LYS A 127 -27.51 8.50 7.28
CA LYS A 127 -28.56 9.03 6.38
C LYS A 127 -29.31 7.92 5.63
N LYS A 128 -29.39 6.75 6.25
CA LYS A 128 -30.05 5.55 5.72
C LYS A 128 -30.92 4.98 6.82
N ARG A 129 -32.02 4.35 6.42
CA ARG A 129 -32.84 3.54 7.33
C ARG A 129 -32.03 2.35 7.80
N VAL A 130 -32.21 1.94 9.05
CA VAL A 130 -31.56 0.75 9.60
C VAL A 130 -32.64 -0.15 10.18
N LEU A 131 -32.65 -1.41 9.75
CA LEU A 131 -33.54 -2.43 10.29
C LEU A 131 -32.71 -3.37 11.16
N VAL A 132 -33.20 -3.68 12.35
CA VAL A 132 -32.57 -4.66 13.24
C VAL A 132 -33.22 -6.01 13.01
N GLY A 133 -32.42 -6.99 12.62
CA GLY A 133 -32.82 -8.39 12.52
C GLY A 133 -32.70 -9.13 13.85
N PRO A 134 -33.08 -10.42 13.88
CA PRO A 134 -32.83 -11.26 15.04
C PRO A 134 -31.33 -11.41 15.28
N THR A 135 -30.95 -11.67 16.53
CA THR A 135 -29.59 -12.06 16.88
C THR A 135 -29.23 -13.38 16.18
N GLU A 136 -28.04 -13.47 15.63
CA GLU A 136 -27.49 -14.68 14.99
C GLU A 136 -26.09 -14.96 15.53
N GLU A 137 -25.65 -16.22 15.50
CA GLU A 137 -24.28 -16.60 15.91
C GLU A 137 -23.35 -16.65 14.70
N VAL A 138 -22.15 -16.06 14.82
CA VAL A 138 -21.08 -16.13 13.81
C VAL A 138 -19.76 -16.44 14.50
N ALA A 139 -19.07 -17.50 14.10
CA ALA A 139 -17.81 -17.95 14.71
C ALA A 139 -17.85 -18.06 16.25
N GLY A 140 -18.94 -18.61 16.80
CA GLY A 140 -19.12 -18.75 18.26
C GLY A 140 -19.47 -17.45 18.99
N ARG A 141 -19.75 -16.36 18.25
CA ARG A 141 -20.05 -15.03 18.80
C ARG A 141 -21.50 -14.65 18.55
N GLU A 142 -22.18 -14.22 19.60
CA GLU A 142 -23.53 -13.66 19.50
C GLU A 142 -23.49 -12.28 18.80
N CYS A 143 -24.14 -12.17 17.65
CA CYS A 143 -24.12 -10.99 16.80
C CYS A 143 -25.51 -10.36 16.64
N LEU A 144 -25.57 -9.04 16.76
CA LEU A 144 -26.74 -8.27 16.34
C LEU A 144 -26.72 -8.08 14.83
N VAL A 145 -27.85 -8.33 14.20
CA VAL A 145 -27.99 -8.27 12.76
C VAL A 145 -28.58 -6.93 12.36
N LEU A 146 -27.88 -6.20 11.49
CA LEU A 146 -28.37 -4.98 10.89
C LEU A 146 -28.60 -5.19 9.39
N ILE A 147 -29.70 -4.65 8.89
CA ILE A 147 -29.99 -4.56 7.47
C ILE A 147 -30.04 -3.08 7.12
N VAL A 148 -29.22 -2.66 6.17
CA VAL A 148 -29.07 -1.29 5.71
C VAL A 148 -29.48 -1.23 4.24
N PRO A 149 -30.76 -0.90 3.96
CA PRO A 149 -31.23 -0.61 2.61
C PRO A 149 -30.45 0.50 1.92
N ASP A 150 -30.22 0.37 0.61
CA ASP A 150 -29.61 1.47 -0.17
C ASP A 150 -30.56 2.64 -0.40
N ARG A 151 -31.86 2.36 -0.41
CA ARG A 151 -32.91 3.37 -0.40
C ARG A 151 -33.90 3.08 0.73
N PRO A 152 -34.53 4.10 1.33
CA PRO A 152 -35.48 3.90 2.44
C PRO A 152 -36.65 2.97 2.11
N ASP A 153 -37.01 2.86 0.82
CA ASP A 153 -38.07 2.04 0.23
C ASP A 153 -37.57 0.67 -0.32
N SER A 154 -36.27 0.49 -0.50
CA SER A 154 -35.68 -0.76 -1.01
C SER A 154 -35.50 -1.78 0.11
N THR A 155 -36.58 -2.47 0.48
CA THR A 155 -36.50 -3.56 1.48
C THR A 155 -36.15 -4.92 0.87
N ARG A 156 -36.10 -5.04 -0.46
CA ARG A 156 -36.02 -6.35 -1.15
C ARG A 156 -35.02 -6.45 -2.31
N THR A 157 -34.41 -5.35 -2.76
CA THR A 157 -33.55 -5.38 -3.95
C THR A 157 -32.09 -5.13 -3.63
N ASP A 158 -31.77 -3.97 -3.05
CA ASP A 158 -30.39 -3.54 -2.82
C ASP A 158 -30.20 -3.19 -1.35
N TYR A 159 -29.42 -3.99 -0.63
CA TYR A 159 -29.19 -3.79 0.79
C TYR A 159 -27.91 -4.48 1.26
N GLN A 160 -27.35 -3.96 2.35
CA GLN A 160 -26.25 -4.58 3.05
C GLN A 160 -26.73 -5.21 4.35
N LYS A 161 -26.33 -6.44 4.64
CA LYS A 161 -26.56 -7.12 5.92
C LYS A 161 -25.26 -7.21 6.70
N LEU A 162 -25.28 -6.83 7.98
CA LEU A 162 -24.13 -6.75 8.87
C LEU A 162 -24.39 -7.56 10.13
N TRP A 163 -23.40 -8.33 10.58
CA TRP A 163 -23.43 -9.04 11.86
C TRP A 163 -22.41 -8.41 12.79
N ILE A 164 -22.88 -7.74 13.84
CA ILE A 164 -22.05 -7.00 14.78
C ILE A 164 -21.96 -7.79 16.09
N ASP A 165 -20.76 -8.24 16.47
CA ASP A 165 -20.55 -8.93 17.75
C ASP A 165 -20.98 -8.04 18.91
N ARG A 166 -21.88 -8.55 19.77
CA ARG A 166 -22.49 -7.79 20.87
C ARG A 166 -21.48 -7.33 21.92
N GLU A 167 -20.36 -8.03 22.02
CA GLU A 167 -19.35 -7.77 23.04
C GLU A 167 -18.30 -6.76 22.56
N THR A 168 -17.73 -6.95 21.37
CA THR A 168 -16.60 -6.15 20.88
C THR A 168 -16.98 -5.11 19.83
N GLY A 169 -18.17 -5.21 19.26
CA GLY A 169 -18.64 -4.37 18.16
C GLY A 169 -18.01 -4.71 16.81
N LEU A 170 -17.17 -5.74 16.72
CA LEU A 170 -16.58 -6.15 15.46
C LEU A 170 -17.65 -6.63 14.50
N THR A 171 -17.54 -6.24 13.23
CA THR A 171 -18.41 -6.77 12.19
C THR A 171 -17.92 -8.17 11.78
N MET A 172 -18.57 -9.20 12.31
CA MET A 172 -18.23 -10.62 12.11
C MET A 172 -18.60 -11.11 10.71
N ARG A 173 -19.67 -10.58 10.11
CA ARG A 173 -20.07 -10.89 8.73
C ARG A 173 -20.65 -9.65 8.04
N ILE A 174 -20.39 -9.51 6.75
CA ILE A 174 -21.06 -8.59 5.83
C ILE A 174 -21.52 -9.35 4.62
N GLU A 175 -22.72 -9.03 4.16
CA GLU A 175 -23.26 -9.45 2.87
C GLU A 175 -23.81 -8.23 2.13
N ASP A 176 -23.49 -8.13 0.84
CA ASP A 176 -24.01 -7.11 -0.06
C ASP A 176 -24.92 -7.76 -1.10
N TYR A 177 -26.16 -7.30 -1.16
CA TYR A 177 -27.16 -7.77 -2.09
C TYR A 177 -27.45 -6.70 -3.12
N MET A 178 -27.40 -7.06 -4.41
CA MET A 178 -27.83 -6.18 -5.51
C MET A 178 -28.79 -6.93 -6.43
N ALA A 179 -29.95 -6.33 -6.68
CA ALA A 179 -31.09 -6.91 -7.38
C ALA A 179 -31.54 -8.26 -6.78
N GLY A 180 -31.40 -8.42 -5.45
CA GLY A 180 -31.72 -9.65 -4.73
C GLY A 180 -30.63 -10.73 -4.75
N ASP A 181 -29.57 -10.57 -5.55
CA ASP A 181 -28.44 -11.49 -5.60
C ASP A 181 -27.34 -11.08 -4.62
N LEU A 182 -26.76 -12.06 -3.91
CA LEU A 182 -25.53 -11.85 -3.14
C LEU A 182 -24.38 -11.52 -4.10
N ARG A 183 -23.81 -10.32 -3.98
CA ARG A 183 -22.66 -9.85 -4.77
C ARG A 183 -21.35 -9.95 -4.04
N TYR A 184 -21.39 -9.84 -2.71
CA TYR A 184 -20.21 -9.86 -1.87
C TYR A 184 -20.54 -10.43 -0.51
N ARG A 185 -19.66 -11.29 0.01
CA ARG A 185 -19.68 -11.77 1.38
C ARG A 185 -18.28 -11.65 1.96
N ARG A 186 -18.22 -11.17 3.20
CA ARG A 186 -17.03 -11.28 4.04
C ARG A 186 -17.42 -11.79 5.41
N GLU A 187 -16.72 -12.80 5.90
CA GLU A 187 -17.05 -13.49 7.14
C GLU A 187 -15.77 -13.81 7.92
N ILE A 188 -15.79 -13.53 9.22
CA ILE A 188 -14.78 -14.00 10.17
C ILE A 188 -15.17 -15.42 10.55
N SER A 189 -14.40 -16.40 10.09
CA SER A 189 -14.66 -17.83 10.36
C SER A 189 -14.06 -18.29 11.68
N LYS A 190 -13.05 -17.59 12.18
CA LYS A 190 -12.41 -17.84 13.47
C LYS A 190 -11.95 -16.53 14.09
N ILE A 191 -12.17 -16.35 15.39
CA ILE A 191 -11.68 -15.21 16.15
C ILE A 191 -11.16 -15.65 17.52
N GLU A 192 -10.04 -15.06 17.93
CA GLU A 192 -9.40 -15.26 19.23
C GLU A 192 -8.96 -13.90 19.77
N PHE A 193 -9.01 -13.74 21.10
CA PHE A 193 -8.51 -12.56 21.81
C PHE A 193 -7.32 -12.98 22.67
N PRO A 194 -6.13 -13.18 22.08
CA PRO A 194 -4.98 -13.68 22.81
C PRO A 194 -4.50 -12.67 23.84
N ASP A 195 -4.25 -13.13 25.06
CA ASP A 195 -3.56 -12.35 26.08
C ASP A 195 -2.07 -12.27 25.75
N GLY A 196 -1.50 -11.06 25.76
CA GLY A 196 -0.05 -10.85 25.67
C GLY A 196 0.58 -11.21 24.32
N VAL A 197 0.16 -10.55 23.24
CA VAL A 197 0.86 -10.65 21.95
C VAL A 197 2.22 -9.97 22.03
N ASP A 198 3.28 -10.73 21.81
CA ASP A 198 4.64 -10.20 21.80
C ASP A 198 4.81 -9.19 20.64
N ALA A 199 5.37 -8.02 20.97
CA ALA A 199 5.72 -6.97 20.02
C ALA A 199 6.62 -7.50 18.89
N SER A 200 7.43 -8.54 19.13
CA SER A 200 8.24 -9.21 18.11
C SER A 200 7.41 -9.76 16.94
N SER A 201 6.12 -10.06 17.16
CA SER A 201 5.18 -10.50 16.11
C SER A 201 4.99 -9.43 15.03
N PHE A 202 5.20 -8.16 15.36
CA PHE A 202 5.02 -7.00 14.47
C PHE A 202 6.35 -6.37 14.08
N GLN A 203 7.46 -7.07 14.26
CA GLN A 203 8.78 -6.58 13.87
C GLN A 203 9.45 -7.59 12.94
N PRO A 204 10.34 -7.11 12.04
CA PRO A 204 11.32 -7.96 11.40
C PRO A 204 12.06 -8.85 12.39
N ALA A 205 12.59 -9.99 11.93
CA ALA A 205 13.46 -10.80 12.76
C ALA A 205 14.65 -9.97 13.28
N PRO A 206 15.15 -10.24 14.50
CA PRO A 206 16.39 -9.63 14.97
C PRO A 206 17.50 -9.85 13.94
N ASN A 207 18.17 -8.77 13.51
CA ASN A 207 19.20 -8.77 12.46
C ASN A 207 18.71 -9.05 11.03
N ALA A 208 17.41 -8.92 10.75
CA ALA A 208 16.90 -9.01 9.39
C ALA A 208 17.58 -7.97 8.47
N ILE A 209 17.94 -8.39 7.27
CA ILE A 209 18.42 -7.50 6.21
C ILE A 209 17.21 -6.76 5.64
N GLN A 210 17.07 -5.49 6.04
CA GLN A 210 16.06 -4.59 5.51
C GLN A 210 16.57 -3.89 4.27
N VAL A 211 15.89 -4.11 3.15
CA VAL A 211 16.21 -3.45 1.88
C VAL A 211 15.89 -1.95 1.98
N ARG A 212 16.87 -1.08 1.71
CA ARG A 212 16.74 0.35 2.03
C ARG A 212 16.25 1.24 0.89
N GLY A 213 16.27 0.77 -0.35
CA GLY A 213 16.01 1.61 -1.52
C GLY A 213 14.89 1.12 -2.42
N LEU A 214 14.73 1.80 -3.57
CA LEU A 214 13.68 1.54 -4.54
C LEU A 214 14.02 0.31 -5.41
N VAL A 215 13.78 -0.90 -4.89
CA VAL A 215 13.97 -2.15 -5.63
C VAL A 215 12.65 -2.74 -6.12
N ALA A 216 12.71 -3.64 -7.10
CA ALA A 216 11.57 -4.46 -7.48
C ALA A 216 11.15 -5.41 -6.34
N PRO A 217 9.85 -5.58 -6.05
CA PRO A 217 9.35 -6.59 -5.13
C PRO A 217 9.92 -8.00 -5.35
N SER A 218 10.13 -8.43 -6.60
CA SER A 218 10.74 -9.75 -6.90
C SER A 218 12.15 -9.92 -6.35
N ALA A 219 12.87 -8.86 -5.98
CA ALA A 219 14.16 -8.95 -5.32
C ALA A 219 14.10 -9.85 -4.06
N LEU A 220 12.97 -9.85 -3.33
CA LEU A 220 12.75 -10.71 -2.16
C LEU A 220 12.98 -12.21 -2.44
N LEU A 221 12.71 -12.67 -3.66
CA LEU A 221 12.93 -14.07 -4.06
C LEU A 221 14.41 -14.44 -4.12
N TYR A 222 15.27 -13.45 -4.36
CA TYR A 222 16.70 -13.64 -4.65
C TYR A 222 17.61 -13.18 -3.51
N LEU A 223 17.11 -12.41 -2.54
CA LEU A 223 17.90 -11.98 -1.36
C LEU A 223 18.57 -13.15 -0.61
N PRO A 224 17.94 -14.33 -0.41
CA PRO A 224 18.60 -15.45 0.28
C PRO A 224 19.84 -16.01 -0.42
N GLY A 225 19.97 -15.79 -1.72
CA GLY A 225 21.02 -16.35 -2.56
C GLY A 225 21.33 -15.39 -3.70
N LEU A 226 21.76 -14.17 -3.34
CA LEU A 226 22.06 -13.11 -4.30
C LEU A 226 22.92 -13.65 -5.45
N ARG A 227 22.55 -13.23 -6.66
CA ARG A 227 22.95 -13.82 -7.92
C ARG A 227 24.28 -13.24 -8.41
N SER A 228 24.84 -13.88 -9.44
CA SER A 228 26.14 -13.53 -10.03
C SER A 228 26.00 -12.50 -11.17
N GLU A 229 27.13 -11.99 -11.68
CA GLU A 229 27.12 -11.13 -12.88
C GLU A 229 26.67 -11.89 -14.14
N GLN A 230 26.96 -13.19 -14.24
CA GLN A 230 26.51 -14.05 -15.35
C GLN A 230 24.98 -14.14 -15.40
N ASP A 231 24.32 -14.01 -14.25
CA ASP A 231 22.87 -13.98 -14.16
C ASP A 231 22.27 -12.69 -14.72
N ILE A 232 22.99 -11.57 -14.65
CA ILE A 232 22.58 -10.30 -15.29
C ILE A 232 22.49 -10.52 -16.80
N ALA A 233 23.55 -11.05 -17.39
CA ALA A 233 23.60 -11.33 -18.83
C ALA A 233 22.47 -12.29 -19.24
N ARG A 234 22.24 -13.36 -18.47
CA ARG A 234 21.15 -14.32 -18.73
C ARG A 234 19.78 -13.66 -18.69
N ASP A 235 19.48 -12.86 -17.67
CA ASP A 235 18.19 -12.21 -17.53
C ASP A 235 17.95 -11.20 -18.66
N ILE A 236 19.00 -10.47 -19.05
CA ILE A 236 18.98 -9.56 -20.20
C ILE A 236 18.73 -10.30 -21.51
N SER A 237 19.46 -11.38 -21.78
CA SER A 237 19.26 -12.20 -22.99
C SER A 237 17.85 -12.77 -23.04
N ARG A 238 17.30 -13.20 -21.89
CA ARG A 238 15.90 -13.67 -21.81
C ARG A 238 14.90 -12.57 -22.13
N ILE A 239 15.12 -11.34 -21.64
CA ILE A 239 14.26 -10.20 -21.96
C ILE A 239 14.36 -9.87 -23.46
N GLN A 240 15.56 -9.86 -24.02
CA GLN A 240 15.77 -9.59 -25.46
C GLN A 240 15.15 -10.68 -26.36
N ALA A 241 15.13 -11.94 -25.90
CA ALA A 241 14.53 -13.05 -26.63
C ALA A 241 12.99 -12.98 -26.71
N GLN A 242 12.35 -12.14 -25.89
CA GLN A 242 10.94 -11.82 -26.07
C GLN A 242 10.84 -10.89 -27.30
N SER A 243 10.53 -11.49 -28.45
CA SER A 243 10.75 -11.04 -29.83
C SER A 243 10.23 -9.64 -30.24
N SER A 244 9.60 -8.90 -29.34
CA SER A 244 9.12 -7.52 -29.53
C SER A 244 10.00 -6.45 -28.87
N ILE A 245 11.02 -6.83 -28.08
CA ILE A 245 11.88 -5.89 -27.36
C ILE A 245 13.18 -5.70 -28.15
N GLN A 246 13.29 -4.60 -28.91
CA GLN A 246 14.55 -4.21 -29.56
C GLN A 246 15.67 -4.04 -28.51
N SER A 247 16.93 -4.28 -28.88
CA SER A 247 18.13 -4.15 -28.02
C SER A 247 18.49 -2.70 -27.67
N TRP A 248 17.52 -1.89 -27.25
CA TRP A 248 17.70 -0.48 -26.89
C TRP A 248 18.32 -0.30 -25.49
N PHE A 249 18.23 -1.31 -24.63
CA PHE A 249 18.78 -1.29 -23.27
C PHE A 249 20.13 -2.03 -23.20
N LYS A 250 20.99 -1.59 -22.29
CA LYS A 250 22.35 -2.09 -22.12
C LYS A 250 22.48 -3.02 -20.91
N SER A 251 23.48 -3.89 -20.93
CA SER A 251 23.91 -4.61 -19.74
C SER A 251 24.69 -3.68 -18.81
N PRO A 252 24.24 -3.46 -17.57
CA PRO A 252 24.98 -2.66 -16.62
C PRO A 252 26.18 -3.41 -16.03
N PRO A 253 27.27 -2.69 -15.70
CA PRO A 253 28.33 -3.26 -14.87
C PRO A 253 27.82 -3.53 -13.45
N LEU A 254 28.49 -4.44 -12.73
CA LEU A 254 28.21 -4.68 -11.31
C LEU A 254 28.75 -3.50 -10.46
N PRO A 255 27.92 -2.83 -9.63
CA PRO A 255 28.40 -1.84 -8.68
C PRO A 255 29.30 -2.46 -7.60
N GLU A 256 30.41 -1.80 -7.28
CA GLU A 256 31.36 -2.27 -6.29
C GLU A 256 30.72 -2.45 -4.90
N GLY A 257 30.93 -3.62 -4.29
CA GLY A 257 30.39 -3.94 -2.95
C GLY A 257 28.90 -4.33 -2.93
N PHE A 258 28.26 -4.47 -4.10
CA PHE A 258 26.89 -4.96 -4.21
C PHE A 258 26.84 -6.32 -4.90
N LYS A 259 25.75 -7.06 -4.67
CA LYS A 259 25.43 -8.29 -5.42
C LYS A 259 24.12 -8.14 -6.19
N TYR A 260 24.01 -8.87 -7.27
CA TYR A 260 22.86 -8.81 -8.15
C TYR A 260 21.62 -9.46 -7.52
N ALA A 261 20.48 -8.78 -7.58
CA ALA A 261 19.20 -9.32 -7.14
C ALA A 261 18.36 -9.78 -8.33
N VAL A 262 17.98 -8.85 -9.21
CA VAL A 262 17.07 -9.13 -10.33
C VAL A 262 17.15 -8.08 -11.44
N THR A 263 16.88 -8.52 -12.67
CA THR A 263 16.59 -7.64 -13.81
C THR A 263 15.20 -7.98 -14.33
N ARG A 264 14.37 -6.95 -14.50
CA ARG A 264 13.01 -7.11 -15.01
C ARG A 264 12.69 -6.12 -16.11
N TYR A 265 11.80 -6.53 -17.00
CA TYR A 265 11.16 -5.69 -17.99
C TYR A 265 9.72 -5.39 -17.57
N ARG A 266 9.28 -4.15 -17.78
CA ARG A 266 7.88 -3.76 -17.66
C ARG A 266 7.54 -2.68 -18.67
N GLU A 267 6.29 -2.64 -19.08
CA GLU A 267 5.72 -1.47 -19.74
C GLU A 267 5.39 -0.40 -18.70
N ALA A 268 5.95 0.79 -18.85
CA ALA A 268 5.64 1.96 -18.05
C ALA A 268 4.17 2.33 -18.25
N ARG A 269 3.38 2.10 -17.20
CA ARG A 269 2.03 2.67 -17.07
C ARG A 269 2.13 4.14 -16.68
N SER A 270 1.20 4.96 -17.17
CA SER A 270 1.07 6.35 -16.74
C SER A 270 0.65 6.37 -15.27
N TYR A 271 1.50 6.88 -14.38
CA TYR A 271 1.06 7.43 -13.10
C TYR A 271 0.90 8.93 -13.31
N SER A 272 -0.31 9.47 -13.13
CA SER A 272 -0.48 10.92 -12.98
C SER A 272 -0.14 11.29 -11.55
N VAL A 273 1.04 11.89 -11.35
CA VAL A 273 1.39 12.52 -10.08
C VAL A 273 0.87 13.95 -10.16
N GLN A 274 -0.22 14.23 -9.45
CA GLN A 274 -0.71 15.60 -9.33
C GLN A 274 -0.01 16.28 -8.15
N TRP A 275 0.79 17.29 -8.47
CA TRP A 275 1.50 18.13 -7.51
C TRP A 275 0.66 19.38 -7.20
N GLY A 276 0.23 19.57 -5.95
CA GLY A 276 -0.46 20.81 -5.57
C GLY A 276 -1.15 20.79 -4.21
N ARG A 277 -1.25 21.96 -3.57
CA ARG A 277 -2.17 22.23 -2.45
C ARG A 277 -3.60 22.21 -3.01
N GLN A 278 -4.37 21.19 -2.71
CA GLN A 278 -5.77 21.15 -3.13
C GLN A 278 -6.63 22.00 -2.19
N SER A 279 -7.36 22.95 -2.77
CA SER A 279 -8.40 23.72 -2.08
C SER A 279 -9.64 22.84 -1.90
N ASN A 280 -10.13 22.74 -0.65
CA ASN A 280 -11.36 22.04 -0.30
C ASN A 280 -12.56 22.66 -1.01
N ARG A 281 -12.99 22.12 -2.15
CA ARG A 281 -14.34 22.32 -2.69
C ARG A 281 -14.84 21.03 -3.33
N GLY A 282 -15.51 20.21 -2.53
CA GLY A 282 -16.42 19.16 -2.97
C GLY A 282 -17.74 19.30 -2.23
N ARG A 283 -18.74 19.92 -2.88
CA ARG A 283 -20.16 19.85 -2.50
C ARG A 283 -20.76 18.61 -3.18
N GLY A 284 -21.30 17.66 -2.42
CA GLY A 284 -22.17 16.60 -2.96
C GLY A 284 -22.05 15.24 -2.25
N ASN A 285 -23.17 14.75 -1.71
CA ASN A 285 -23.49 13.36 -1.34
C ASN A 285 -22.50 12.56 -0.46
N GLN A 286 -22.26 13.08 0.73
CA GLN A 286 -21.63 12.37 1.85
C GLN A 286 -22.56 11.26 2.39
N PHE A 287 -22.24 10.00 2.07
CA PHE A 287 -22.13 8.84 2.98
C PHE A 287 -22.08 7.48 2.26
N ALA A 288 -22.42 7.41 0.97
CA ALA A 288 -21.88 6.36 0.08
C ALA A 288 -20.45 6.69 -0.39
N GLN A 289 -20.12 7.99 -0.37
CA GLN A 289 -18.84 8.59 -0.73
C GLN A 289 -18.37 9.60 0.33
N ALA A 290 -18.67 9.38 1.62
CA ALA A 290 -17.76 9.95 2.61
C ALA A 290 -16.47 9.14 2.42
N PRO A 291 -15.39 9.70 1.85
CA PRO A 291 -14.19 8.92 1.62
C PRO A 291 -13.85 8.27 2.95
N ARG A 292 -13.67 6.95 2.94
CA ARG A 292 -13.07 6.22 4.06
C ARG A 292 -11.63 6.74 4.18
N GLN A 293 -11.47 8.00 4.60
CA GLN A 293 -10.20 8.66 4.82
C GLN A 293 -9.64 8.02 6.06
N ARG A 294 -9.01 6.86 5.86
CA ARG A 294 -8.12 6.29 6.84
C ARG A 294 -6.79 6.96 6.64
N GLN A 295 -6.40 7.63 7.71
CA GLN A 295 -5.12 8.28 7.83
C GLN A 295 -4.22 7.34 8.63
N PHE A 296 -3.14 6.88 8.02
CA PHE A 296 -2.07 6.20 8.72
C PHE A 296 -0.98 7.22 8.98
N VAL A 297 -0.61 7.37 10.25
CA VAL A 297 0.51 8.22 10.65
C VAL A 297 1.69 7.29 10.90
N ILE A 298 2.60 7.25 9.95
CA ILE A 298 3.86 6.54 10.05
C ILE A 298 4.91 7.53 10.55
N ARG A 299 5.69 7.13 11.54
CA ARG A 299 6.83 7.90 12.03
C ARG A 299 8.08 7.08 11.77
N ASP A 300 9.00 7.63 11.00
CA ASP A 300 10.29 6.97 10.81
C ASP A 300 11.17 7.11 12.06
N SER A 301 12.29 6.36 12.08
CA SER A 301 13.26 6.40 13.17
C SER A 301 13.94 7.77 13.34
N SER A 302 13.82 8.66 12.36
CA SER A 302 14.37 10.02 12.36
C SER A 302 13.34 11.06 12.83
N GLY A 303 12.13 10.64 13.19
CA GLY A 303 11.06 11.51 13.68
C GLY A 303 10.21 12.17 12.60
N ASN A 304 10.46 11.89 11.31
CA ASN A 304 9.64 12.45 10.23
C ASN A 304 8.28 11.79 10.21
N THR A 305 7.24 12.60 9.97
CA THR A 305 5.87 12.08 9.91
C THR A 305 5.44 11.92 8.47
N ARG A 306 4.99 10.70 8.14
CA ARG A 306 4.39 10.36 6.86
C ARG A 306 2.94 10.00 7.10
N VAL A 307 2.06 10.73 6.45
CA VAL A 307 0.62 10.52 6.51
C VAL A 307 0.17 9.84 5.24
N ILE A 308 -0.27 8.59 5.32
CA ILE A 308 -0.91 7.89 4.20
C ILE A 308 -2.41 8.05 4.35
N GLN A 309 -3.05 8.70 3.39
CA GLN A 309 -4.49 8.84 3.29
C GLN A 309 -4.99 8.10 2.06
N ILE A 310 -6.04 7.29 2.23
CA ILE A 310 -6.75 6.70 1.11
C ILE A 310 -7.91 7.62 0.74
N GLU A 311 -7.97 8.02 -0.52
CA GLU A 311 -9.07 8.80 -1.08
C GLU A 311 -9.75 7.96 -2.15
N THR A 312 -11.02 7.63 -1.95
CA THR A 312 -11.83 7.04 -3.01
C THR A 312 -12.25 8.17 -3.95
N ASP A 313 -11.95 8.06 -5.24
CA ASP A 313 -12.47 8.98 -6.24
C ASP A 313 -13.97 8.75 -6.50
N ASP A 314 -14.58 9.70 -7.20
CA ASP A 314 -16.02 9.70 -7.51
C ASP A 314 -16.46 8.48 -8.37
N ARG A 315 -15.50 7.75 -8.96
CA ARG A 315 -15.71 6.56 -9.79
C ARG A 315 -15.40 5.25 -9.07
N GLY A 316 -15.09 5.31 -7.76
CA GLY A 316 -14.78 4.14 -6.94
C GLY A 316 -13.31 3.67 -7.01
N GLY A 317 -12.43 4.40 -7.72
CA GLY A 317 -10.99 4.18 -7.71
C GLY A 317 -10.37 4.60 -6.38
N ARG A 318 -9.51 3.76 -5.79
CA ARG A 318 -8.79 4.09 -4.55
C ARG A 318 -7.48 4.81 -4.89
N ASN A 319 -7.43 6.12 -4.65
CA ASN A 319 -6.19 6.90 -4.68
C ASN A 319 -5.46 6.78 -3.34
N VAL A 320 -4.14 6.65 -3.39
CA VAL A 320 -3.29 6.68 -2.20
C VAL A 320 -2.57 8.03 -2.17
N VAL A 321 -2.95 8.87 -1.23
CA VAL A 321 -2.33 10.17 -0.98
C VAL A 321 -1.31 10.01 0.13
N ILE A 322 -0.04 10.26 -0.16
CA ILE A 322 1.04 10.25 0.82
C ILE A 322 1.43 11.70 1.07
N ARG A 323 1.07 12.22 2.24
CA ARG A 323 1.51 13.53 2.73
C ARG A 323 2.73 13.36 3.62
N THR A 324 3.66 14.27 3.48
CA THR A 324 4.92 14.32 4.21
C THR A 324 5.16 15.77 4.61
N ASP A 325 6.06 16.02 5.55
CA ASP A 325 6.44 17.38 5.93
C ASP A 325 6.98 18.20 4.73
N SER A 326 7.56 17.49 3.75
CA SER A 326 8.12 18.06 2.51
C SER A 326 7.13 18.24 1.35
N GLY A 327 5.90 17.71 1.44
CA GLY A 327 4.94 17.77 0.33
C GLY A 327 3.97 16.60 0.26
N GLN A 328 3.17 16.57 -0.80
CA GLN A 328 2.14 15.55 -1.04
C GLN A 328 2.40 14.82 -2.37
N MET A 329 2.27 13.50 -2.34
CA MET A 329 2.27 12.60 -3.48
C MET A 329 0.89 11.95 -3.59
N VAL A 330 0.32 11.89 -4.79
CA VAL A 330 -0.93 11.19 -5.06
C VAL A 330 -0.65 10.07 -6.04
N LEU A 331 -0.85 8.83 -5.58
CA LEU A 331 -0.74 7.62 -6.38
C LEU A 331 -2.15 7.22 -6.82
N ARG A 332 -2.41 7.34 -8.12
CA ARG A 332 -3.64 6.84 -8.74
C ARG A 332 -3.37 5.48 -9.37
N PRO A 333 -4.13 4.42 -9.06
CA PRO A 333 -4.04 3.17 -9.80
C PRO A 333 -4.35 3.47 -11.27
N GLY A 334 -3.41 3.19 -12.17
CA GLY A 334 -3.61 3.42 -13.59
C GLY A 334 -4.73 2.54 -14.11
N GLN A 335 -5.92 3.11 -14.30
CA GLN A 335 -6.91 2.57 -15.22
C GLN A 335 -6.38 2.82 -16.64
N GLY A 336 -6.38 1.78 -17.48
CA GLY A 336 -6.18 1.97 -18.91
C GLY A 336 -7.26 2.92 -19.44
N GLY A 337 -6.83 3.90 -20.23
CA GLY A 337 -7.73 4.87 -20.87
C GLY A 337 -7.65 6.26 -20.22
N ASP A 338 -7.09 7.19 -20.98
CA ASP A 338 -7.40 8.62 -21.04
C ASP A 338 -7.10 9.49 -19.80
N ASP A 339 -6.01 10.26 -19.88
CA ASP A 339 -6.03 11.65 -20.38
C ASP A 339 -4.72 12.39 -19.97
N PRO A 340 -3.87 12.83 -20.90
CA PRO A 340 -2.62 13.52 -20.61
C PRO A 340 -2.86 15.02 -20.46
N THR A 341 -3.43 15.49 -19.35
CA THR A 341 -3.49 16.93 -19.09
C THR A 341 -3.20 17.26 -17.62
N THR A 342 -1.93 17.56 -17.35
CA THR A 342 -1.44 18.69 -16.52
C THR A 342 0.05 18.50 -16.21
N ALA A 343 0.86 18.54 -17.26
CA ALA A 343 2.23 19.01 -17.15
C ALA A 343 2.26 20.41 -17.75
N SER A 344 2.18 21.44 -16.91
CA SER A 344 2.50 22.80 -17.33
C SER A 344 4.00 22.88 -17.59
N GLY A 345 4.38 22.65 -18.84
CA GLY A 345 5.72 22.82 -19.37
C GLY A 345 5.60 22.99 -20.88
N SER A 346 5.57 24.24 -21.32
CA SER A 346 5.44 24.69 -22.70
C SER A 346 6.50 24.11 -23.65
N SER A 347 6.06 23.44 -24.72
CA SER A 347 6.62 23.62 -26.07
C SER A 347 5.76 22.88 -27.11
N SER A 348 5.02 23.66 -27.90
CA SER A 348 4.62 23.50 -29.31
C SER A 348 4.35 22.10 -29.89
N ALA A 349 3.11 21.96 -30.39
CA ALA A 349 2.52 20.84 -31.10
C ALA A 349 3.06 20.58 -32.51
N THR A 350 2.92 19.34 -32.98
CA THR A 350 2.40 19.00 -34.33
C THR A 350 1.98 17.53 -34.43
N GLY A 351 0.75 17.29 -34.93
CA GLY A 351 0.47 16.25 -35.94
C GLY A 351 0.17 14.82 -35.50
N SER A 352 -1.12 14.52 -35.41
CA SER A 352 -1.82 13.22 -35.43
C SER A 352 -1.10 12.00 -36.03
N GLN A 353 -1.08 10.88 -35.28
CA GLN A 353 -1.30 9.54 -35.83
C GLN A 353 -1.97 8.62 -34.80
N ALA A 354 -3.02 7.94 -35.25
CA ALA A 354 -3.87 7.05 -34.50
C ALA A 354 -3.16 5.71 -34.17
N GLY A 355 -3.53 5.10 -33.03
CA GLY A 355 -3.48 3.64 -32.87
C GLY A 355 -2.28 3.00 -32.17
N ALA A 356 -1.43 3.74 -31.47
CA ALA A 356 -0.44 3.15 -30.56
C ALA A 356 -0.67 3.70 -29.15
N THR A 357 -1.07 2.84 -28.21
CA THR A 357 -0.84 3.10 -26.79
C THR A 357 0.65 3.28 -26.60
N ASN A 358 1.12 4.53 -26.50
CA ASN A 358 2.52 4.88 -26.24
C ASN A 358 2.92 4.42 -24.82
N SER A 359 2.96 3.11 -24.55
CA SER A 359 3.55 2.57 -23.32
C SER A 359 5.06 2.78 -23.40
N GLY A 360 5.62 3.45 -22.40
CA GLY A 360 7.08 3.51 -22.29
C GLY A 360 7.60 2.12 -21.95
N GLN A 361 8.82 1.79 -22.35
CA GLN A 361 9.42 0.50 -22.00
C GLN A 361 10.47 0.73 -20.91
N VAL A 362 10.50 -0.13 -19.89
CA VAL A 362 11.40 0.02 -18.74
C VAL A 362 12.11 -1.28 -18.45
N VAL A 363 13.43 -1.20 -18.36
CA VAL A 363 14.25 -2.26 -17.77
C VAL A 363 14.80 -1.75 -16.44
N GLN A 364 14.48 -2.46 -15.36
CA GLN A 364 15.02 -2.20 -14.02
C GLN A 364 16.03 -3.30 -13.68
N THR A 365 17.21 -2.91 -13.23
CA THR A 365 18.22 -3.82 -12.67
C THR A 365 18.52 -3.41 -11.23
N ASP A 366 18.38 -4.34 -10.29
CA ASP A 366 18.55 -4.10 -8.86
C ASP A 366 19.74 -4.87 -8.28
N TRP A 367 20.49 -4.19 -7.42
CA TRP A 367 21.57 -4.75 -6.63
C TRP A 367 21.42 -4.42 -5.16
N VAL A 368 21.87 -5.32 -4.30
CA VAL A 368 21.76 -5.22 -2.85
C VAL A 368 23.10 -5.57 -2.21
N ASP A 369 23.51 -4.79 -1.23
CA ASP A 369 24.59 -5.11 -0.30
C ASP A 369 24.03 -6.12 0.73
N PRO A 370 24.47 -7.40 0.70
CA PRO A 370 23.91 -8.45 1.55
C PRO A 370 24.11 -8.22 3.04
N SER A 371 25.07 -7.37 3.42
CA SER A 371 25.42 -7.13 4.82
C SER A 371 24.62 -5.98 5.44
N THR A 372 24.25 -4.98 4.62
CA THR A 372 23.63 -3.74 5.12
C THR A 372 22.23 -3.50 4.60
N GLY A 373 21.81 -4.19 3.53
CA GLY A 373 20.55 -3.94 2.83
C GLY A 373 20.54 -2.66 2.00
N HIS A 374 21.68 -1.96 1.88
CA HIS A 374 21.84 -0.87 0.93
C HIS A 374 21.64 -1.35 -0.50
N THR A 375 21.08 -0.49 -1.34
CA THR A 375 20.74 -0.85 -2.73
C THR A 375 21.28 0.14 -3.76
N VAL A 376 21.37 -0.39 -4.98
CA VAL A 376 21.52 0.36 -6.23
C VAL A 376 20.46 -0.18 -7.18
N SER A 377 19.77 0.72 -7.88
CA SER A 377 18.75 0.37 -8.86
C SER A 377 18.94 1.22 -10.10
N LEU A 378 19.15 0.57 -11.24
CA LEU A 378 19.26 1.21 -12.55
C LEU A 378 17.95 1.03 -13.31
N PHE A 379 17.40 2.14 -13.76
CA PHE A 379 16.27 2.20 -14.67
C PHE A 379 16.74 2.68 -16.04
N GLN A 380 16.40 1.93 -17.08
CA GLN A 380 16.56 2.31 -18.47
C GLN A 380 15.16 2.44 -19.07
N VAL A 381 14.83 3.63 -19.58
CA VAL A 381 13.48 3.99 -20.01
C VAL A 381 13.52 4.43 -21.47
N ASN A 382 12.71 3.80 -22.31
CA ASN A 382 12.55 4.15 -23.72
C ASN A 382 11.13 4.68 -23.99
N GLY A 383 11.03 5.72 -24.82
CA GLY A 383 9.76 6.32 -25.22
C GLY A 383 9.05 7.17 -24.16
N ARG A 384 9.64 7.36 -22.97
CA ARG A 384 9.07 8.19 -21.90
C ARG A 384 10.13 8.90 -21.02
N PRO A 385 9.76 10.00 -20.34
CA PRO A 385 10.62 10.63 -19.34
C PRO A 385 10.91 9.70 -18.17
N VAL A 386 12.11 9.80 -17.58
CA VAL A 386 12.55 8.93 -16.48
C VAL A 386 11.81 9.22 -15.17
N GLU A 387 11.24 10.41 -15.04
CA GLU A 387 10.39 10.83 -13.92
C GLU A 387 9.19 9.89 -13.74
N THR A 388 8.75 9.23 -14.82
CA THR A 388 7.65 8.25 -14.77
C THR A 388 7.95 7.04 -13.87
N VAL A 389 9.21 6.59 -13.83
CA VAL A 389 9.64 5.45 -12.99
C VAL A 389 10.11 5.88 -11.60
N LEU A 390 10.39 7.17 -11.43
CA LEU A 390 10.75 7.80 -10.15
C LEU A 390 9.55 8.40 -9.43
N SER A 391 8.33 8.18 -9.92
CA SER A 391 7.06 8.72 -9.40
C SER A 391 6.77 8.40 -7.93
N ARG A 392 7.53 7.47 -7.34
CA ARG A 392 7.48 7.10 -5.91
C ARG A 392 8.39 7.93 -5.01
N LEU A 393 9.23 8.77 -5.60
CA LEU A 393 10.16 9.64 -4.91
C LEU A 393 9.65 11.07 -5.01
N LEU A 394 9.74 11.79 -3.89
CA LEU A 394 9.54 13.24 -3.88
C LEU A 394 10.87 13.87 -4.32
N LEU A 395 11.10 13.93 -5.64
CA LEU A 395 12.35 14.49 -6.17
C LEU A 395 12.44 15.98 -5.80
N PRO A 396 13.49 16.41 -5.09
CA PRO A 396 13.74 17.83 -4.83
C PRO A 396 14.21 18.55 -6.11
N GLU A 397 14.54 19.83 -5.96
CA GLU A 397 15.22 20.57 -7.03
C GLU A 397 16.56 19.89 -7.38
N PRO A 398 16.83 19.60 -8.67
CA PRO A 398 18.05 18.94 -9.08
C PRO A 398 19.27 19.86 -9.04
N LYS A 399 20.42 19.27 -8.70
CA LYS A 399 21.73 19.82 -9.02
C LYS A 399 22.15 19.36 -10.42
N ALA A 400 22.36 20.28 -11.35
CA ALA A 400 22.90 19.93 -12.67
C ALA A 400 24.36 19.45 -12.55
N ILE A 401 24.69 18.36 -13.24
CA ILE A 401 26.07 17.88 -13.35
C ILE A 401 26.61 18.25 -14.72
N ALA A 402 27.64 19.09 -14.74
CA ALA A 402 28.41 19.36 -15.95
C ALA A 402 29.27 18.13 -16.28
N ASN A 403 28.85 17.34 -17.28
CA ASN A 403 29.58 16.17 -17.74
C ASN A 403 29.60 16.11 -19.27
N ARG A 404 30.75 15.77 -19.86
CA ARG A 404 30.91 15.73 -21.34
C ARG A 404 30.33 14.45 -21.97
N THR A 405 30.18 13.39 -21.18
CA THR A 405 29.72 12.06 -21.61
C THR A 405 28.22 11.87 -21.37
N LEU A 406 27.69 12.42 -20.29
CA LEU A 406 26.29 12.27 -19.87
C LEU A 406 25.50 13.52 -20.23
N SER A 407 24.52 13.40 -21.14
CA SER A 407 23.66 14.54 -21.49
C SER A 407 22.52 14.74 -20.50
N ASP A 408 22.17 16.00 -20.22
CA ASP A 408 21.09 16.39 -19.29
C ASP A 408 21.22 15.72 -17.91
N ALA A 409 22.45 15.60 -17.41
CA ALA A 409 22.74 14.90 -16.17
C ALA A 409 22.29 15.72 -14.95
N LYS A 410 21.47 15.13 -14.09
CA LYS A 410 20.90 15.78 -12.89
C LYS A 410 21.04 14.87 -11.68
N PHE A 411 21.40 15.46 -10.55
CA PHE A 411 21.55 14.78 -9.29
C PHE A 411 20.55 15.28 -8.26
N TYR A 412 19.98 14.35 -7.50
CA TYR A 412 18.95 14.60 -6.51
C TYR A 412 19.32 13.92 -5.20
N GLU A 413 19.15 14.63 -4.09
CA GLU A 413 19.23 14.06 -2.74
C GLU A 413 17.83 13.93 -2.15
N VAL A 414 17.25 12.73 -2.27
CA VAL A 414 15.91 12.44 -1.79
C VAL A 414 16.01 12.04 -0.33
N GLN A 415 15.28 12.71 0.55
CA GLN A 415 15.23 12.34 1.97
C GLN A 415 13.98 11.50 2.30
N ILE A 416 12.89 11.71 1.54
CA ILE A 416 11.55 11.17 1.82
C ILE A 416 10.90 10.79 0.47
N PRO A 417 10.09 9.71 0.36
CA PRO A 417 9.75 8.73 1.40
C PRO A 417 10.86 7.70 1.67
N ILE A 418 11.89 7.68 0.84
CA ILE A 418 13.05 6.79 0.91
C ILE A 418 14.27 7.70 0.83
N SER A 419 15.16 7.63 1.84
CA SER A 419 16.41 8.39 1.80
C SER A 419 17.37 7.75 0.80
N CYS A 420 17.64 8.44 -0.30
CA CYS A 420 18.49 7.97 -1.39
C CYS A 420 19.02 9.12 -2.24
N ARG A 421 19.98 8.80 -3.11
CA ARG A 421 20.50 9.68 -4.15
C ARG A 421 20.03 9.17 -5.50
N VAL A 422 19.70 10.09 -6.38
CA VAL A 422 19.29 9.78 -7.75
C VAL A 422 20.17 10.54 -8.72
N LEU A 423 20.70 9.85 -9.71
CA LEU A 423 21.34 10.44 -10.89
C LEU A 423 20.47 10.13 -12.09
N THR A 424 20.01 11.15 -12.82
CA THR A 424 19.34 10.98 -14.11
C THR A 424 20.20 11.51 -15.24
N TRP A 425 20.12 10.90 -16.42
CA TRP A 425 20.81 11.36 -17.64
C TRP A 425 20.14 10.77 -18.88
N LYS A 426 20.55 11.23 -20.05
CA LYS A 426 20.12 10.68 -21.35
C LYS A 426 21.30 10.15 -22.15
N SER A 427 21.03 9.15 -22.98
CA SER A 427 21.95 8.68 -24.02
C SER A 427 21.14 8.22 -25.24
N GLY A 428 21.13 9.03 -26.30
CA GLY A 428 20.25 8.82 -27.45
C GLY A 428 18.79 8.99 -27.06
N GLN A 429 17.95 8.01 -27.42
CA GLN A 429 16.51 8.00 -27.10
C GLN A 429 16.19 7.40 -25.71
N VAL A 430 17.20 6.88 -25.01
CA VAL A 430 17.02 6.22 -23.71
C VAL A 430 17.31 7.21 -22.59
N ALA A 431 16.35 7.33 -21.67
CA ALA A 431 16.51 8.05 -20.42
C ALA A 431 16.89 7.06 -19.31
N TYR A 432 17.80 7.48 -18.44
CA TYR A 432 18.36 6.64 -17.38
C TYR A 432 18.13 7.28 -16.02
N ALA A 433 17.90 6.43 -15.01
CA ALA A 433 18.01 6.81 -13.61
C ALA A 433 18.79 5.76 -12.85
N LEU A 434 19.80 6.20 -12.10
CA LEU A 434 20.49 5.39 -11.11
C LEU A 434 20.05 5.88 -9.74
N VAL A 435 19.47 5.00 -8.94
CA VAL A 435 19.03 5.27 -7.56
C VAL A 435 19.94 4.50 -6.63
N SER A 436 20.56 5.15 -5.65
CA SER A 436 21.39 4.48 -4.65
C SER A 436 21.16 5.01 -3.25
N THR A 437 21.21 4.12 -2.26
CA THR A 437 21.14 4.49 -0.84
C THR A 437 22.52 4.63 -0.19
N LYS A 438 23.61 4.41 -0.94
CA LYS A 438 24.98 4.37 -0.40
C LYS A 438 25.99 5.11 -1.27
N MET A 439 25.91 4.97 -2.60
CA MET A 439 26.88 5.58 -3.52
C MET A 439 26.89 7.11 -3.39
N SER A 440 28.06 7.71 -3.54
CA SER A 440 28.22 9.17 -3.66
C SER A 440 27.92 9.65 -5.08
N GLU A 441 27.74 10.97 -5.25
CA GLU A 441 27.57 11.62 -6.57
C GLU A 441 28.66 11.16 -7.56
N GLY A 442 29.94 11.23 -7.17
CA GLY A 442 31.05 10.85 -8.03
C GLY A 442 31.07 9.35 -8.39
N GLN A 443 30.71 8.46 -7.46
CA GLN A 443 30.58 7.03 -7.75
C GLN A 443 29.46 6.75 -8.75
N MET A 444 28.33 7.44 -8.61
CA MET A 444 27.18 7.31 -9.51
C MET A 444 27.50 7.85 -10.91
N THR A 445 28.18 9.00 -11.00
CA THR A 445 28.63 9.56 -12.28
C THR A 445 29.59 8.61 -13.00
N LYS A 446 30.59 8.07 -12.30
CA LYS A 446 31.54 7.09 -12.88
C LYS A 446 30.84 5.82 -13.38
N PHE A 447 29.86 5.32 -12.63
CA PHE A 447 29.05 4.19 -13.06
C PHE A 447 28.30 4.50 -14.38
N ALA A 448 27.65 5.66 -14.45
CA ALA A 448 26.92 6.10 -15.63
C ALA A 448 27.83 6.28 -16.85
N GLU A 449 29.02 6.87 -16.66
CA GLU A 449 30.03 7.01 -17.72
C GLU A 449 30.46 5.64 -18.26
N ASN A 450 30.74 4.67 -17.40
CA ASN A 450 31.11 3.31 -17.82
C ASN A 450 29.99 2.64 -18.63
N LEU A 451 28.73 2.82 -18.22
CA LEU A 451 27.57 2.28 -18.94
C LEU A 451 27.43 2.87 -20.36
N VAL A 452 27.69 4.18 -20.50
CA VAL A 452 27.59 4.86 -21.79
C VAL A 452 28.79 4.49 -22.69
N SER A 453 29.99 4.41 -22.12
CA SER A 453 31.26 4.17 -22.82
C SER A 453 31.55 2.72 -23.22
N ALA A 454 30.86 1.72 -22.67
CA ALA A 454 31.04 0.30 -23.00
C ALA A 454 30.52 -0.10 -24.41
N ARG A 455 30.89 0.66 -25.44
CA ARG A 455 30.59 0.38 -26.86
C ARG A 455 31.64 -0.50 -27.50
#